data_AF-A0AAW1S081-F1
#
_entry.id   AF-A0AAW1S081-F1
#
_cell.length_a   1.000
_cell.length_b   1.000
_cell.length_c   1.000
_cell.angle_alpha   90.00
_cell.angle_beta   90.00
_cell.angle_gamma   90.00
#
_symmetry.space_group_name_H-M   'P 1'
#
loop_
_entity.id
_entity.type
_entity.pdbx_description
1 polymer ?
#
loop_
_entity_poly.entity_id
_entity_poly.type
_entity_poly.pdbx_seq_one_letter_code
_entity_poly.pdbx_strand_id
1 'polypeptide(L)'
;MQSSVSAMQHTRHQQSKDGAQGVAQAVTTGRPQISRYSHDTISMVALDAQGNVAAASSSNGATHKVPGRVGDACVAGGGAYAETGVGGCGSTGDGDIHLRFLPCFQVVENLRQTHWGVPVHPEAACESAIRRILRVYPEYVGALVAVDSLGRHGAAAHGWNFSYSVRTTEMDKVEVIEIAPLKTHPSPEDDNERLCFAAHCCQSGAADTRNHSPRPSDPSASLLPN
;
A
#
# COMPACT_ATOMS: atom_id res chain seq x y z
N MET A 1 10.84 23.29 9.25
CA MET A 1 10.87 22.64 7.92
C MET A 1 9.98 21.43 8.04
N GLN A 2 8.80 21.48 7.43
CA GLN A 2 7.63 20.69 7.76
C GLN A 2 7.25 19.88 6.53
N SER A 3 7.11 18.55 6.64
CA SER A 3 6.87 17.63 5.52
C SER A 3 5.43 17.13 5.53
N SER A 4 4.57 17.72 4.67
CA SER A 4 3.27 17.14 4.37
C SER A 4 3.35 16.27 3.12
N VAL A 5 3.14 14.96 3.26
CA VAL A 5 3.07 14.02 2.14
C VAL A 5 1.60 13.78 1.83
N SER A 6 1.16 14.16 0.64
CA SER A 6 -0.20 13.87 0.15
C SER A 6 -0.10 12.90 -1.02
N ALA A 7 -0.63 11.69 -0.85
CA ALA A 7 -0.80 10.74 -1.94
C ALA A 7 -2.26 10.78 -2.42
N MET A 8 -2.48 11.14 -3.69
CA MET A 8 -3.80 11.26 -4.32
C MET A 8 -3.92 10.26 -5.46
N GLN A 9 -4.91 9.39 -5.42
CA GLN A 9 -5.14 8.39 -6.46
C GLN A 9 -6.17 8.90 -7.48
N HIS A 10 -5.87 8.82 -8.78
CA HIS A 10 -6.84 9.13 -9.83
C HIS A 10 -6.82 8.06 -10.91
N THR A 11 -7.73 7.08 -10.85
CA THR A 11 -7.92 6.13 -11.95
C THR A 11 -8.70 6.82 -13.08
N ARG A 12 -8.02 7.27 -14.13
CA ARG A 12 -8.67 7.85 -15.32
C ARG A 12 -8.67 6.80 -16.46
N HIS A 13 -9.76 6.06 -16.63
CA HIS A 13 -9.96 5.34 -17.89
C HIS A 13 -10.33 6.37 -18.97
N GLN A 14 -9.41 6.63 -19.91
CA GLN A 14 -9.70 7.38 -21.12
C GLN A 14 -10.71 6.59 -21.96
N GLN A 15 -11.97 7.01 -21.94
CA GLN A 15 -12.90 6.66 -23.01
C GLN A 15 -12.54 7.48 -24.25
N SER A 16 -12.09 6.80 -25.31
CA SER A 16 -11.97 7.40 -26.63
C SER A 16 -13.34 7.92 -27.07
N LYS A 17 -13.40 9.21 -27.44
CA LYS A 17 -14.57 9.83 -28.04
C LYS A 17 -14.46 9.72 -29.56
N ASP A 18 -14.97 8.64 -30.12
CA ASP A 18 -15.18 8.53 -31.56
C ASP A 18 -16.68 8.38 -31.88
N GLY A 19 -17.19 9.32 -32.66
CA GLY A 19 -18.31 9.11 -33.57
C GLY A 19 -19.72 9.15 -33.00
N ALA A 20 -20.35 10.32 -33.07
CA ALA A 20 -21.80 10.40 -33.12
C ALA A 20 -22.30 9.81 -34.46
N GLN A 21 -23.00 8.68 -34.42
CA GLN A 21 -23.94 8.26 -35.47
C GLN A 21 -24.92 7.22 -34.91
N GLY A 22 -26.21 7.52 -35.07
CA GLY A 22 -27.31 6.74 -34.52
C GLY A 22 -27.43 5.36 -35.16
N VAL A 23 -27.57 4.35 -34.29
CA VAL A 23 -28.07 3.03 -34.66
C VAL A 23 -28.93 2.54 -33.50
N ALA A 24 -30.20 2.26 -33.78
CA ALA A 24 -31.13 1.70 -32.81
C ALA A 24 -30.55 0.40 -32.24
N GLN A 25 -30.17 0.40 -30.96
CA GLN A 25 -29.64 -0.79 -30.31
C GLN A 25 -30.80 -1.65 -29.80
N ALA A 26 -30.85 -2.86 -30.33
CA ALA A 26 -31.69 -3.94 -29.83
C ALA A 26 -31.45 -4.14 -28.33
N VAL A 27 -32.53 -4.12 -27.56
CA VAL A 27 -32.54 -4.43 -26.13
C VAL A 27 -32.12 -5.89 -25.97
N THR A 28 -30.84 -6.10 -25.65
CA THR A 28 -30.32 -7.41 -25.28
C THR A 28 -30.74 -7.65 -23.83
N THR A 29 -31.64 -8.60 -23.60
CA THR A 29 -32.16 -9.01 -22.28
C THR A 29 -31.12 -9.76 -21.45
N GLY A 30 -29.95 -9.16 -21.22
CA GLY A 30 -28.92 -9.63 -20.29
C GLY A 30 -28.98 -8.83 -19.00
N ARG A 31 -28.91 -9.49 -17.84
CA ARG A 31 -28.75 -8.78 -16.55
C ARG A 31 -27.49 -7.91 -16.64
N PRO A 32 -27.55 -6.61 -16.29
CA PRO A 32 -26.37 -5.75 -16.32
C PRO A 32 -25.29 -6.37 -15.43
N GLN A 33 -24.15 -6.68 -16.03
CA GLN A 33 -23.01 -7.23 -15.31
C GLN A 33 -22.36 -6.10 -14.50
N ILE A 34 -22.10 -6.33 -13.22
CA ILE A 34 -21.34 -5.39 -12.39
C ILE A 34 -19.91 -5.39 -12.93
N SER A 35 -19.50 -4.29 -13.57
CA SER A 35 -18.13 -4.16 -14.10
C SER A 35 -17.14 -3.99 -12.97
N ARG A 36 -16.22 -4.95 -12.84
CA ARG A 36 -15.11 -4.91 -11.86
C ARG A 36 -13.94 -4.02 -12.28
N TYR A 37 -13.97 -3.51 -13.51
CA TYR A 37 -12.92 -2.69 -14.12
C TYR A 37 -13.29 -1.20 -14.18
N SER A 38 -14.46 -0.82 -13.65
CA SER A 38 -14.96 0.55 -13.67
C SER A 38 -15.47 0.93 -12.28
N HIS A 39 -14.58 1.56 -11.52
CA HIS A 39 -14.87 2.13 -10.21
C HIS A 39 -14.18 3.50 -10.13
N ASP A 40 -14.98 4.55 -9.93
CA ASP A 40 -14.45 5.87 -9.62
C ASP A 40 -14.32 5.98 -8.11
N THR A 41 -13.25 5.38 -7.57
CA THR A 41 -12.86 5.55 -6.18
C THR A 41 -11.58 6.37 -6.13
N ILE A 42 -11.63 7.45 -5.36
CA ILE A 42 -10.46 8.23 -4.96
C ILE A 42 -10.21 8.03 -3.48
N SER A 43 -8.97 7.69 -3.15
CA SER A 43 -8.48 7.64 -1.77
C SER A 43 -7.24 8.51 -1.62
N MET A 44 -7.11 9.13 -0.45
CA MET A 44 -6.06 10.07 -0.13
C MET A 44 -5.54 9.83 1.28
N VAL A 45 -4.22 9.94 1.43
CA VAL A 45 -3.54 9.95 2.73
C VAL A 45 -2.70 11.22 2.80
N ALA A 46 -2.84 11.95 3.91
CA ALA A 46 -2.09 13.15 4.20
C ALA A 46 -1.38 13.01 5.55
N LEU A 47 -0.08 13.31 5.56
CA LEU A 47 0.71 13.54 6.77
C LEU A 47 0.85 15.06 6.94
N ASP A 48 0.70 15.59 8.15
CA ASP A 48 0.91 17.01 8.45
C ASP A 48 2.28 17.29 9.10
N ALA A 49 2.54 18.58 9.28
CA ALA A 49 3.77 19.08 9.89
C ALA A 49 3.99 18.66 11.35
N GLN A 50 2.92 18.34 12.06
CA GLN A 50 2.92 17.93 13.45
C GLN A 50 3.03 16.41 13.58
N GLY A 51 3.07 15.68 12.46
CA GLY A 51 3.12 14.22 12.42
C GLY A 51 1.74 13.56 12.54
N ASN A 52 0.64 14.33 12.46
CA ASN A 52 -0.70 13.75 12.40
C ASN A 52 -0.96 13.19 11.01
N VAL A 53 -1.66 12.06 10.97
CA VAL A 53 -2.05 11.40 9.72
C VAL A 53 -3.56 11.42 9.58
N ALA A 54 -4.03 11.76 8.39
CA ALA A 54 -5.44 11.66 8.00
C ALA A 54 -5.55 10.85 6.70
N ALA A 55 -6.61 10.04 6.60
CA ALA A 55 -6.94 9.33 5.38
C ALA A 55 -8.43 9.46 5.09
N ALA A 56 -8.78 9.59 3.80
CA ALA A 56 -10.15 9.72 3.34
C ALA A 56 -10.35 8.98 2.01
N SER A 57 -11.56 8.50 1.79
CA SER A 57 -11.97 7.86 0.54
C SER A 57 -13.34 8.38 0.11
N SER A 58 -13.55 8.48 -1.20
CA SER A 58 -14.81 8.87 -1.81
C SER A 58 -15.03 8.06 -3.09
N SER A 59 -16.27 7.62 -3.32
CA SER A 59 -16.61 6.76 -4.45
C SER A 59 -18.08 6.87 -4.85
N ASN A 60 -18.35 6.74 -6.15
CA ASN A 60 -19.71 6.50 -6.66
C ASN A 60 -20.11 5.01 -6.59
N GLY A 61 -19.19 4.12 -6.19
CA GLY A 61 -19.38 2.67 -6.07
C GLY A 61 -19.29 1.92 -7.41
N ALA A 62 -19.64 0.64 -7.39
CA ALA A 62 -19.58 -0.19 -8.59
C ALA A 62 -20.68 0.18 -9.61
N THR A 63 -20.33 0.12 -10.89
CA THR A 63 -21.29 0.30 -12.00
C THR A 63 -22.38 -0.77 -11.95
N HIS A 64 -23.65 -0.38 -12.12
CA HIS A 64 -24.84 -1.24 -12.01
C HIS A 64 -25.02 -1.95 -10.65
N LYS A 65 -24.49 -1.38 -9.56
CA LYS A 65 -24.73 -1.87 -8.20
C LYS A 65 -26.22 -1.93 -7.86
N VAL A 66 -26.60 -2.92 -7.05
CA VAL A 66 -27.95 -3.04 -6.49
C VAL A 66 -28.27 -1.77 -5.68
N PRO A 67 -29.50 -1.20 -5.79
CA PRO A 67 -29.90 -0.06 -4.97
C PRO A 67 -29.68 -0.33 -3.47
N GLY A 68 -29.02 0.61 -2.79
CA GLY A 68 -28.63 0.45 -1.39
C GLY A 68 -27.30 -0.28 -1.15
N ARG A 69 -26.59 -0.74 -2.19
CA ARG A 69 -25.25 -1.34 -2.04
C ARG A 69 -24.26 -0.31 -1.51
N VAL A 70 -23.59 -0.69 -0.42
CA VAL A 70 -22.51 0.06 0.23
C VAL A 70 -21.20 -0.70 0.02
N GLY A 71 -20.14 0.02 -0.36
CA GLY A 71 -18.80 -0.54 -0.58
C GLY A 71 -17.81 -0.20 0.54
N ASP A 72 -16.56 -0.57 0.33
CA ASP A 72 -15.43 -0.36 1.25
C ASP A 72 -15.08 1.12 1.49
N ALA A 73 -15.28 2.00 0.51
CA ALA A 73 -14.90 3.41 0.58
C ALA A 73 -15.41 4.14 1.85
N CYS A 74 -16.56 3.75 2.40
CA CYS A 74 -17.13 4.36 3.61
C CYS A 74 -16.88 3.58 4.90
N VAL A 75 -16.14 2.47 4.83
CA VAL A 75 -15.82 1.60 5.96
C VAL A 75 -14.37 1.82 6.37
N ALA A 76 -14.17 2.22 7.63
CA ALA A 76 -12.84 2.38 8.21
C ALA A 76 -12.07 1.05 8.13
N GLY A 77 -10.85 1.09 7.57
CA GLY A 77 -10.03 -0.09 7.35
C GLY A 77 -10.29 -0.80 6.01
N GLY A 78 -11.43 -0.52 5.36
CA GLY A 78 -11.72 -0.95 4.00
C GLY A 78 -11.15 0.03 2.98
N GLY A 79 -11.80 1.19 2.86
CA GLY A 79 -11.48 2.24 1.89
C GLY A 79 -10.29 3.12 2.29
N ALA A 80 -10.22 3.47 3.57
CA ALA A 80 -9.16 4.28 4.13
C ALA A 80 -8.94 3.97 5.62
N TYR A 81 -7.71 4.14 6.09
CA TYR A 81 -7.36 4.03 7.50
C TYR A 81 -6.15 4.90 7.81
N ALA A 82 -6.12 5.53 8.98
CA ALA A 82 -5.00 6.36 9.43
C ALA A 82 -4.80 6.21 10.93
N GLU A 83 -3.54 6.15 11.34
CA GLU A 83 -3.13 6.14 12.74
C GLU A 83 -1.90 7.03 12.91
N THR A 84 -2.04 8.06 13.76
CA THR A 84 -0.95 8.98 14.07
C THR A 84 0.17 8.24 14.80
N GLY A 85 1.42 8.47 14.37
CA GLY A 85 2.59 7.74 14.87
C GLY A 85 2.87 6.41 14.14
N VAL A 86 1.98 5.95 13.24
CA VAL A 86 2.21 4.76 12.41
C VAL A 86 2.19 5.13 10.92
N GLY A 87 1.07 5.66 10.43
CA GLY A 87 0.87 5.91 9.00
C GLY A 87 -0.59 5.85 8.58
N GLY A 88 -0.84 5.86 7.28
CA GLY A 88 -2.17 5.77 6.70
C GLY A 88 -2.17 5.06 5.35
N CYS A 89 -3.33 4.56 4.97
CA CYS A 89 -3.55 3.83 3.73
C CYS A 89 -4.90 4.21 3.10
N GLY A 90 -4.92 4.23 1.76
CA GLY A 90 -6.11 4.36 0.94
C GLY A 90 -6.19 3.27 -0.13
N SER A 91 -7.39 2.76 -0.39
CA SER A 91 -7.63 1.67 -1.33
C SER A 91 -8.54 2.08 -2.49
N THR A 92 -8.45 1.33 -3.59
CA THR A 92 -9.35 1.43 -4.75
C THR A 92 -9.45 0.07 -5.43
N GLY A 93 -10.62 -0.29 -5.97
CA GLY A 93 -10.83 -1.58 -6.62
C GLY A 93 -12.17 -2.24 -6.31
N ASP A 94 -12.16 -3.57 -6.26
CA ASP A 94 -13.34 -4.37 -5.90
C ASP A 94 -13.68 -4.23 -4.41
N GLY A 95 -14.55 -3.27 -4.13
CA GLY A 95 -14.99 -2.97 -2.77
C GLY A 95 -15.72 -4.13 -2.06
N ASP A 96 -16.29 -5.09 -2.79
CA ASP A 96 -16.94 -6.25 -2.17
C ASP A 96 -15.89 -7.24 -1.63
N ILE A 97 -14.70 -7.28 -2.26
CA ILE A 97 -13.55 -8.05 -1.78
C ILE A 97 -12.85 -7.28 -0.66
N HIS A 98 -12.61 -5.98 -0.80
CA HIS A 98 -11.94 -5.17 0.23
C HIS A 98 -12.63 -5.27 1.60
N LEU A 99 -13.97 -5.24 1.64
CA LEU A 99 -14.72 -5.40 2.88
C LEU A 99 -14.44 -6.71 3.63
N ARG A 100 -14.02 -7.77 2.92
CA ARG A 100 -13.72 -9.09 3.52
C ARG A 100 -12.33 -9.15 4.15
N PHE A 101 -11.41 -8.30 3.71
CA PHE A 101 -10.01 -8.34 4.12
C PHE A 101 -9.55 -7.11 4.90
N LEU A 102 -10.32 -6.00 4.88
CA LEU A 102 -9.95 -4.71 5.46
C LEU A 102 -8.50 -4.32 5.12
N PRO A 103 -8.17 -4.16 3.82
CA PRO A 103 -6.79 -4.05 3.40
C PRO A 103 -6.09 -2.80 3.94
N CYS A 104 -6.78 -1.65 4.05
CA CYS A 104 -6.16 -0.45 4.62
C CYS A 104 -5.79 -0.62 6.09
N PHE A 105 -6.63 -1.30 6.87
CA PHE A 105 -6.31 -1.65 8.25
C PHE A 105 -5.08 -2.56 8.31
N GLN A 106 -5.06 -3.62 7.49
CA GLN A 106 -3.94 -4.55 7.43
C GLN A 106 -2.62 -3.86 7.02
N VAL A 107 -2.66 -2.91 6.10
CA VAL A 107 -1.47 -2.15 5.69
C VAL A 107 -0.93 -1.29 6.84
N VAL A 108 -1.80 -0.56 7.55
CA VAL A 108 -1.36 0.22 8.72
C VAL A 108 -0.84 -0.69 9.83
N GLU A 109 -1.44 -1.87 10.01
CA GLU A 109 -0.93 -2.86 10.96
C GLU A 109 0.44 -3.41 10.54
N ASN A 110 0.66 -3.66 9.25
CA ASN A 110 1.98 -4.05 8.74
C ASN A 110 3.02 -2.93 8.94
N LEU A 111 2.63 -1.66 8.82
CA LEU A 111 3.49 -0.50 9.09
C LEU A 111 3.83 -0.35 10.57
N ARG A 112 2.93 -0.75 11.47
CA ARG A 112 3.17 -0.76 12.92
C ARG A 112 4.29 -1.75 13.30
N GLN A 113 4.42 -2.83 12.53
CA GLN A 113 5.41 -3.87 12.78
C GLN A 113 6.80 -3.43 12.32
N THR A 114 7.82 -3.99 12.97
CA THR A 114 9.21 -3.87 12.54
C THR A 114 9.71 -5.23 12.09
N HIS A 115 10.56 -5.26 11.06
CA HIS A 115 11.22 -6.45 10.59
C HIS A 115 12.71 -6.32 10.88
N TRP A 116 13.25 -7.20 11.73
CA TRP A 116 14.65 -7.12 12.20
C TRP A 116 15.02 -5.77 12.84
N GLY A 117 14.07 -5.12 13.52
CA GLY A 117 14.26 -3.79 14.11
C GLY A 117 14.19 -2.64 13.11
N VAL A 118 13.94 -2.91 11.83
CA VAL A 118 13.78 -1.90 10.78
C VAL A 118 12.29 -1.68 10.49
N PRO A 119 11.82 -0.43 10.35
CA PRO A 119 10.44 -0.14 9.94
C PRO A 119 10.14 -0.70 8.55
N VAL A 120 9.01 -1.41 8.42
CA VAL A 120 8.55 -1.96 7.14
C VAL A 120 8.29 -0.82 6.15
N HIS A 121 8.70 -0.98 4.89
CA HIS A 121 8.45 0.01 3.85
C HIS A 121 6.96 -0.01 3.43
N PRO A 122 6.30 1.14 3.18
CA PRO A 122 4.89 1.19 2.77
C PRO A 122 4.54 0.34 1.54
N GLU A 123 5.45 0.25 0.56
CA GLU A 123 5.26 -0.61 -0.61
C GLU A 123 5.16 -2.09 -0.24
N ALA A 124 6.09 -2.58 0.60
CA ALA A 124 6.07 -3.97 1.06
C ALA A 124 4.82 -4.26 1.93
N ALA A 125 4.37 -3.28 2.71
CA ALA A 125 3.14 -3.38 3.49
C ALA A 125 1.90 -3.53 2.58
N CYS A 126 1.80 -2.73 1.52
CA CYS A 126 0.76 -2.81 0.49
C CYS A 126 0.81 -4.15 -0.26
N GLU A 127 1.99 -4.59 -0.69
CA GLU A 127 2.17 -5.86 -1.40
C GLU A 127 1.72 -7.05 -0.54
N SER A 128 2.12 -7.07 0.74
CA SER A 128 1.72 -8.11 1.69
C SER A 128 0.19 -8.21 1.81
N ALA A 129 -0.50 -7.07 1.92
CA ALA A 129 -1.96 -7.03 1.98
C ALA A 129 -2.62 -7.54 0.69
N ILE A 130 -2.13 -7.15 -0.49
CA ILE A 130 -2.66 -7.65 -1.77
C ILE A 130 -2.41 -9.15 -1.91
N ARG A 131 -1.21 -9.64 -1.59
CA ARG A 131 -0.91 -11.08 -1.66
C ARG A 131 -1.81 -11.91 -0.75
N ARG A 132 -2.26 -11.38 0.39
CA ARG A 132 -3.25 -12.05 1.24
C ARG A 132 -4.59 -12.22 0.52
N ILE A 133 -5.03 -11.21 -0.23
CA ILE A 133 -6.26 -11.28 -1.04
C ILE A 133 -6.09 -12.30 -2.17
N LEU A 134 -4.97 -12.25 -2.89
CA LEU A 134 -4.71 -13.12 -4.06
C LEU A 134 -4.70 -14.62 -3.73
N ARG A 135 -4.36 -15.00 -2.49
CA ARG A 135 -4.47 -16.39 -2.03
C ARG A 135 -5.89 -16.95 -2.06
N VAL A 136 -6.90 -16.08 -1.95
CA VAL A 136 -8.32 -16.45 -1.91
C VAL A 136 -9.03 -16.04 -3.20
N TYR A 137 -8.66 -14.90 -3.78
CA TYR A 137 -9.23 -14.34 -5.01
C TYR A 137 -8.11 -14.03 -6.03
N PRO A 138 -7.66 -15.02 -6.83
CA PRO A 138 -6.57 -14.82 -7.79
C PRO A 138 -6.89 -13.81 -8.90
N GLU A 139 -8.17 -13.64 -9.25
CA GLU A 139 -8.65 -12.69 -10.25
C GLU A 139 -9.08 -11.33 -9.65
N TYR A 140 -8.72 -11.08 -8.39
CA TYR A 140 -8.98 -9.80 -7.71
C TYR A 140 -8.43 -8.63 -8.52
N VAL A 141 -9.08 -7.47 -8.46
CA VAL A 141 -8.56 -6.26 -9.08
C VAL A 141 -8.65 -5.12 -8.08
N GLY A 142 -7.53 -4.44 -7.86
CA GLY A 142 -7.47 -3.34 -6.92
C GLY A 142 -6.05 -2.92 -6.58
N ALA A 143 -5.95 -1.78 -5.89
CA ALA A 143 -4.70 -1.14 -5.53
C ALA A 143 -4.79 -0.49 -4.14
N LEU A 144 -3.63 -0.38 -3.52
CA LEU A 144 -3.42 0.24 -2.21
C LEU A 144 -2.28 1.25 -2.32
N VAL A 145 -2.43 2.40 -1.65
CA VAL A 145 -1.34 3.36 -1.44
C VAL A 145 -1.26 3.62 0.05
N ALA A 146 -0.04 3.76 0.56
CA ALA A 146 0.21 4.06 1.95
C ALA A 146 1.33 5.09 2.11
N VAL A 147 1.27 5.77 3.26
CA VAL A 147 2.29 6.71 3.74
C VAL A 147 2.56 6.35 5.20
N ASP A 148 3.83 6.26 5.60
CA ASP A 148 4.18 6.03 7.00
C ASP A 148 4.42 7.35 7.77
N SER A 149 4.64 7.23 9.08
CA SER A 149 4.94 8.38 9.95
C SER A 149 6.26 9.08 9.64
N LEU A 150 7.15 8.46 8.85
CA LEU A 150 8.42 9.05 8.40
C LEU A 150 8.24 9.83 7.09
N GLY A 151 7.05 9.81 6.49
CA GLY A 151 6.78 10.42 5.19
C GLY A 151 7.23 9.58 4.00
N ARG A 152 7.64 8.33 4.21
CA ARG A 152 7.85 7.39 3.10
C ARG A 152 6.48 7.00 2.55
N HIS A 153 6.38 6.82 1.25
CA HIS A 153 5.15 6.38 0.59
C HIS A 153 5.42 5.18 -0.31
N GLY A 154 4.36 4.45 -0.64
CA GLY A 154 4.46 3.28 -1.48
C GLY A 154 3.09 2.72 -1.82
N ALA A 155 3.03 1.91 -2.86
CA ALA A 155 1.79 1.41 -3.39
C ALA A 155 1.98 0.02 -3.99
N ALA A 156 0.90 -0.74 -4.05
CA ALA A 156 0.87 -2.00 -4.76
C ALA A 156 -0.48 -2.14 -5.48
N ALA A 157 -0.50 -2.84 -6.59
CA ALA A 157 -1.72 -3.07 -7.37
C ALA A 157 -1.74 -4.48 -7.96
N HIS A 158 -2.93 -4.94 -8.34
CA HIS A 158 -3.13 -6.17 -9.08
C HIS A 158 -4.24 -5.99 -10.13
N GLY A 159 -4.02 -6.58 -11.30
CA GLY A 159 -4.98 -6.65 -12.41
C GLY A 159 -5.02 -5.44 -13.36
N TRP A 160 -4.32 -4.34 -13.05
CA TRP A 160 -4.03 -3.24 -14.01
C TRP A 160 -2.74 -2.49 -13.65
N ASN A 161 -2.26 -1.66 -14.58
CA ASN A 161 -1.25 -0.64 -14.28
C ASN A 161 -1.89 0.46 -13.46
N PHE A 162 -1.35 0.70 -12.27
CA PHE A 162 -1.91 1.64 -11.31
C PHE A 162 -1.02 2.86 -11.20
N SER A 163 -1.62 4.04 -11.15
CA SER A 163 -0.88 5.27 -10.90
C SER A 163 -1.45 6.01 -9.70
N TYR A 164 -0.55 6.64 -8.95
CA TYR A 164 -0.90 7.55 -7.87
C TYR A 164 -0.04 8.80 -7.95
N SER A 165 -0.61 9.91 -7.52
CA SER A 165 0.06 11.19 -7.43
C SER A 165 0.63 11.38 -6.03
N VAL A 166 1.83 11.93 -5.92
CA VAL A 166 2.45 12.29 -4.65
C VAL A 166 2.92 13.74 -4.68
N ARG A 167 2.81 14.40 -3.53
CA ARG A 167 3.41 15.71 -3.31
C ARG A 167 3.99 15.77 -1.90
N THR A 168 5.24 16.17 -1.81
CA THR A 168 5.92 16.54 -0.57
C THR A 168 6.22 18.04 -0.57
N THR A 169 6.72 18.56 0.54
CA THR A 169 7.09 19.98 0.67
C THR A 169 8.39 20.35 -0.01
N GLU A 170 9.19 19.35 -0.38
CA GLU A 170 10.42 19.52 -1.15
C GLU A 170 10.14 19.60 -2.66
N MET A 171 8.89 19.32 -3.07
CA MET A 171 8.49 19.25 -4.47
C MET A 171 7.75 20.52 -4.91
N ASP A 172 8.24 21.11 -6.01
CA ASP A 172 7.55 22.24 -6.67
C ASP A 172 6.29 21.80 -7.44
N LYS A 173 6.27 20.54 -7.90
CA LYS A 173 5.19 19.97 -8.72
C LYS A 173 4.77 18.60 -8.18
N VAL A 174 3.52 18.23 -8.45
CA VAL A 174 3.01 16.89 -8.18
C VAL A 174 3.70 15.90 -9.11
N GLU A 175 4.19 14.80 -8.55
CA GLU A 175 4.72 13.67 -9.30
C GLU A 175 3.66 12.58 -9.44
N VAL A 176 3.65 11.89 -10.57
CA VAL A 176 2.77 10.74 -10.82
C VAL A 176 3.64 9.51 -10.94
N ILE A 177 3.43 8.56 -10.04
CA ILE A 177 4.17 7.31 -9.97
C ILE A 177 3.31 6.21 -10.57
N GLU A 178 3.86 5.46 -11.52
CA GLU A 178 3.23 4.30 -12.11
C GLU A 178 3.78 3.01 -11.49
N ILE A 179 2.87 2.09 -11.15
CA ILE A 179 3.14 0.82 -10.50
C ILE A 179 2.63 -0.30 -11.40
N ALA A 180 3.52 -1.23 -11.71
CA ALA A 180 3.17 -2.43 -12.43
C ALA A 180 2.33 -3.37 -11.53
N PRO A 181 1.35 -4.09 -12.09
CA PRO A 181 0.55 -5.04 -11.32
C PRO A 181 1.42 -6.19 -10.81
N LEU A 182 1.17 -6.60 -9.57
CA LEU A 182 1.72 -7.82 -9.00
C LEU A 182 1.26 -9.04 -9.81
N LYS A 183 2.13 -10.04 -9.89
CA LYS A 183 1.81 -11.34 -10.50
C LYS A 183 1.06 -12.23 -9.49
N THR A 184 0.10 -13.03 -9.97
CA THR A 184 -0.67 -13.98 -9.16
C THR A 184 0.17 -15.11 -8.59
N HIS A 185 1.18 -15.56 -9.35
CA HIS A 185 2.19 -16.52 -8.92
C HIS A 185 3.55 -15.81 -8.88
N PRO A 186 4.30 -15.87 -7.76
CA PRO A 186 5.70 -15.45 -7.80
C PRO A 186 6.43 -16.33 -8.81
N SER A 187 7.15 -15.71 -9.75
CA SER A 187 8.10 -16.47 -10.57
C SER A 187 9.25 -16.96 -9.67
N PRO A 188 9.93 -18.07 -10.00
CA PRO A 188 11.07 -18.57 -9.20
C PRO A 188 12.17 -17.52 -8.96
N GLU A 189 12.24 -16.50 -9.82
CA GLU A 189 13.15 -15.35 -9.71
C GLU A 189 12.79 -14.39 -8.55
N ASP A 190 11.51 -14.24 -8.20
CA ASP A 190 11.03 -13.32 -7.15
C ASP A 190 11.40 -13.84 -5.74
N ASP A 191 11.51 -15.17 -5.58
CA ASP A 191 11.97 -15.79 -4.33
C ASP A 191 13.46 -15.52 -4.11
N ASN A 192 14.23 -15.39 -5.19
CA ASN A 192 15.66 -15.09 -5.14
C ASN A 192 15.90 -13.61 -4.80
N GLU A 193 15.06 -12.69 -5.30
CA GLU A 193 15.14 -11.27 -4.92
C GLU A 193 14.69 -11.02 -3.47
N ARG A 194 13.74 -11.79 -2.94
CA ARG A 194 13.34 -11.70 -1.52
C ARG A 194 14.39 -12.23 -0.56
N LEU A 195 15.05 -13.33 -0.93
CA LEU A 195 16.23 -13.82 -0.22
C LEU A 195 17.38 -12.82 -0.32
N CYS A 196 17.57 -12.19 -1.48
CA CYS A 196 18.56 -11.13 -1.66
C CYS A 196 18.22 -9.86 -0.86
N PHE A 197 16.96 -9.40 -0.78
CA PHE A 197 16.59 -8.21 0.01
C PHE A 197 16.78 -8.45 1.51
N ALA A 198 16.42 -9.66 1.98
CA ALA A 198 16.70 -10.11 3.34
C ALA A 198 18.22 -10.25 3.60
N ALA A 199 18.99 -10.76 2.63
CA ALA A 199 20.43 -10.95 2.76
C ALA A 199 21.25 -9.64 2.62
N HIS A 200 20.81 -8.68 1.80
CA HIS A 200 21.47 -7.39 1.60
C HIS A 200 21.25 -6.46 2.82
N CYS A 201 20.10 -6.54 3.48
CA CYS A 201 19.90 -5.97 4.81
C CYS A 201 20.80 -6.63 5.87
N CYS A 202 21.07 -7.94 5.74
CA CYS A 202 21.94 -8.66 6.67
C CYS A 202 23.42 -8.31 6.48
N GLN A 203 23.86 -8.05 5.24
CA GLN A 203 25.26 -7.69 4.93
C GLN A 203 25.60 -6.23 5.26
N SER A 204 24.64 -5.32 5.13
CA SER A 204 24.82 -3.90 5.52
C SER A 204 24.79 -3.70 7.04
N GLY A 205 24.25 -4.64 7.82
CA GLY A 205 24.30 -4.66 9.29
C GLY A 205 25.50 -5.38 9.91
N ALA A 206 26.35 -6.05 9.12
CA ALA A 206 27.46 -6.87 9.63
C ALA A 206 28.83 -6.18 9.61
N ALA A 207 28.88 -4.88 9.36
CA ALA A 207 30.12 -4.14 9.14
C ALA A 207 30.42 -3.09 10.23
N ASP A 208 30.14 -3.34 11.52
CA ASP A 208 30.82 -2.59 12.60
C ASP A 208 30.79 -3.27 13.99
N THR A 209 31.38 -4.46 14.13
CA THR A 209 31.70 -5.01 15.48
C THR A 209 33.09 -5.64 15.59
N ARG A 210 33.96 -5.48 14.59
CA ARG A 210 35.34 -5.99 14.62
C ARG A 210 36.35 -4.89 14.92
N ASN A 211 36.13 -4.11 15.98
CA ASN A 211 37.23 -3.45 16.68
C ASN A 211 36.84 -3.09 18.13
N HIS A 212 36.70 -4.11 18.97
CA HIS A 212 36.95 -3.96 20.40
C HIS A 212 38.14 -4.83 20.76
N SER A 213 39.27 -4.18 20.96
CA SER A 213 40.47 -4.75 21.54
C SER A 213 40.14 -5.33 22.93
N PRO A 214 40.70 -6.49 23.32
CA PRO A 214 40.52 -7.01 24.67
C PRO A 214 41.24 -6.10 25.68
N ARG A 215 40.54 -5.68 26.74
CA ARG A 215 41.17 -5.01 27.89
C ARG A 215 42.12 -5.97 28.60
N PRO A 216 43.26 -5.49 29.14
CA PRO A 216 44.21 -6.34 29.82
C PRO A 216 43.66 -6.81 31.18
N SER A 217 44.02 -8.04 31.52
CA SER A 217 43.72 -8.70 32.80
C SER A 217 44.48 -8.04 33.95
N ASP A 218 43.78 -7.52 34.96
CA ASP A 218 44.37 -7.10 36.22
C ASP A 218 44.65 -8.32 37.13
N PRO A 219 45.88 -8.49 37.64
CA PRO A 219 46.20 -9.50 38.62
C PRO A 219 46.29 -8.85 40.01
N SER A 220 45.16 -8.72 40.71
CA SER A 220 45.19 -8.49 42.17
C SER A 220 43.85 -8.82 42.83
N ALA A 221 43.70 -10.06 43.25
CA ALA A 221 42.79 -10.42 44.33
C ALA A 221 43.34 -11.64 45.05
N SER A 222 44.31 -11.37 45.92
CA SER A 222 44.86 -12.27 46.91
C SER A 222 43.84 -12.62 47.99
N LEU A 223 43.63 -13.93 48.20
CA LEU A 223 43.60 -14.64 49.49
C LEU A 223 42.80 -14.06 50.69
N LEU A 224 41.74 -14.83 51.04
CA LEU A 224 41.35 -15.35 52.38
C LEU A 224 40.62 -14.39 53.39
N PRO A 225 40.09 -14.90 54.54
CA PRO A 225 38.92 -15.78 54.66
C PRO A 225 37.95 -15.38 55.82
N ASN A 226 36.71 -15.87 55.77
CA ASN A 226 35.98 -16.60 56.84
C ASN A 226 34.51 -16.81 56.43
#